data_AF-A0A954N489-F1
#
_entry.id   AF-A0A954N489-F1
#
_cell.length_a   1.000
_cell.length_b   1.000
_cell.length_c   1.000
_cell.angle_alpha   90.00
_cell.angle_beta   90.00
_cell.angle_gamma   90.00
#
_symmetry.space_group_name_H-M   'P 1'
#
loop_
_entity.id
_entity.type
_entity.pdbx_description
1 polymer ?
#
loop_
_entity_poly.entity_id
_entity_poly.type
_entity_poly.pdbx_seq_one_letter_code
_entity_poly.pdbx_strand_id
1 'polypeptide(L)'
;MNDNLIKFIAGWLLLISWGSVQNLLGEDAGPLKVYPPAPVLHGGRSSLQLVVDRQVGKLQKDVSEESTFRAMTPELLEVSERGNVTPIKTGAGKVEIVHEGVREEVSIRIENIIENKPWSFRDDVQVVLTKTGCNMGACHGSPSGKGGFRLSLRGYDPPLDIYTLRSEFFGRRTNIMDPADSLLLKKPLMEVAHGGGRRVKKGDVSYKVMHDWIAEGMKLDPAEEPDLVSVKIYPENRVFRPGAERQQIVLMGTFSDGSVRDLTPLACYSSSNENVAKVNDDGLVTKTSRGETAVLARYLDKMATCYITFLEDVPGFAWNNPAEKGFVDNLVFNKLKALQILPSDVATDEEFLRRAYLDTTGRLPTLAEVQAFNGNPSPNKRDELVDQLVDSDDFANFWALKWADILRSNSKKINVSGVNKFRLWIYESLRTDKPFDQFARELLTASGSSYENPAANYWRSSRDPQDATETTAQLFLGVRIQCAKCHNHPF
;
A
#
# COMPACT_ATOMS: atom_id res chain seq x y z
N MET A 1 -49.75 -40.71 41.38
CA MET A 1 -48.68 -40.23 40.46
C MET A 1 -48.78 -38.72 40.42
N ASN A 2 -47.75 -38.05 40.90
CA ASN A 2 -47.84 -36.69 41.45
C ASN A 2 -47.72 -35.63 40.35
N ASP A 3 -48.65 -34.67 40.31
CA ASP A 3 -48.69 -33.52 39.39
C ASP A 3 -47.39 -32.69 39.37
N ASN A 4 -46.57 -32.81 40.42
CA ASN A 4 -45.28 -32.14 40.50
C ASN A 4 -44.23 -32.72 39.55
N LEU A 5 -44.32 -34.00 39.16
CA LEU A 5 -43.36 -34.60 38.21
C LEU A 5 -43.65 -34.17 36.76
N ILE A 6 -44.94 -33.99 36.42
CA ILE A 6 -45.37 -33.51 35.09
C ILE A 6 -45.01 -32.03 34.90
N LYS A 7 -45.15 -31.20 35.94
CA LYS A 7 -44.73 -29.79 35.90
C LYS A 7 -43.20 -29.62 35.82
N PHE A 8 -42.43 -30.53 36.43
CA PHE A 8 -40.96 -30.48 36.36
C PHE A 8 -40.43 -30.90 34.98
N ILE A 9 -41.04 -31.90 34.33
CA ILE A 9 -40.66 -32.34 32.99
C ILE A 9 -41.13 -31.33 31.91
N ALA A 10 -42.30 -30.70 32.08
CA ALA A 10 -42.78 -29.64 31.20
C ALA A 10 -41.92 -28.37 31.25
N GLY A 11 -41.38 -28.01 32.42
CA GLY A 11 -40.45 -26.88 32.59
C GLY A 11 -39.10 -27.11 31.91
N TRP A 12 -38.59 -28.35 31.91
CA TRP A 12 -37.33 -28.69 31.24
C TRP A 12 -37.46 -28.80 29.71
N LEU A 13 -38.60 -29.29 29.19
CA LEU A 13 -38.84 -29.31 27.74
C LEU A 13 -39.06 -27.90 27.15
N LEU A 14 -39.65 -26.97 27.91
CA LEU A 14 -39.78 -25.57 27.49
C LEU A 14 -38.43 -24.82 27.49
N LEU A 15 -37.54 -25.09 28.45
CA LEU A 15 -36.20 -24.49 28.49
C LEU A 15 -35.25 -25.04 27.40
N ILE A 16 -35.36 -26.31 27.02
CA ILE A 16 -34.60 -26.89 25.90
C ILE A 16 -35.13 -26.38 24.56
N SER A 17 -36.44 -26.13 24.44
CA SER A 17 -37.03 -25.53 23.22
C SER A 17 -36.68 -24.03 23.06
N TRP A 18 -36.53 -23.26 24.14
CA TRP A 18 -36.14 -21.85 24.05
C TRP A 18 -34.63 -21.64 23.83
N GLY A 19 -33.77 -22.51 24.38
CA GLY A 19 -32.32 -22.46 24.12
C GLY A 19 -31.93 -22.92 22.71
N SER A 20 -32.78 -23.71 22.05
CA SER A 20 -32.55 -24.24 20.70
C SER A 20 -33.14 -23.35 19.60
N VAL A 21 -34.12 -22.50 19.93
CA VAL A 21 -34.73 -21.55 18.97
C VAL A 21 -33.91 -20.27 18.83
N GLN A 22 -33.14 -19.86 19.85
CA GLN A 22 -32.17 -18.76 19.70
C GLN A 22 -30.96 -19.12 18.82
N ASN A 23 -30.65 -20.40 18.60
CA ASN A 23 -29.63 -20.83 17.64
C ASN A 23 -30.18 -21.02 16.20
N LEU A 24 -31.50 -20.86 16.00
CA LEU A 24 -32.17 -20.93 14.69
C LEU A 24 -32.61 -19.54 14.18
N LEU A 25 -32.58 -18.53 15.05
CA LEU A 25 -32.61 -17.13 14.65
C LEU A 25 -31.15 -16.71 14.49
N GLY A 26 -30.68 -16.66 13.24
CA GLY A 26 -29.32 -16.24 12.92
C GLY A 26 -28.95 -14.95 13.65
N GLU A 27 -27.67 -14.80 14.02
CA GLU A 27 -27.15 -13.54 14.56
C GLU A 27 -27.72 -12.37 13.76
N ASP A 28 -28.30 -11.36 14.44
CA ASP A 28 -28.93 -10.21 13.79
C ASP A 28 -27.98 -9.64 12.73
N ALA A 29 -28.32 -9.89 11.47
CA ALA A 29 -27.51 -9.44 10.36
C ALA A 29 -27.71 -7.93 10.21
N GLY A 30 -26.61 -7.18 10.32
CA GLY A 30 -26.62 -5.74 10.14
C GLY A 30 -27.02 -5.33 8.70
N PRO A 31 -27.28 -4.03 8.48
CA PRO A 31 -27.62 -3.52 7.14
C PRO A 31 -26.49 -3.79 6.14
N LEU A 32 -26.83 -3.86 4.85
CA LEU A 32 -25.80 -3.95 3.82
C LEU A 32 -25.06 -2.61 3.74
N LYS A 33 -23.74 -2.68 3.66
CA LYS A 33 -22.90 -1.50 3.49
C LYS A 33 -22.34 -1.49 2.08
N VAL A 34 -22.77 -0.51 1.29
CA VAL A 34 -22.45 -0.41 -0.13
C VAL A 34 -21.34 0.63 -0.34
N TYR A 35 -20.38 0.29 -1.19
CA TYR A 35 -19.27 1.15 -1.58
C TYR A 35 -19.20 1.34 -3.10
N PRO A 36 -18.68 2.48 -3.55
CA PRO A 36 -18.37 3.67 -2.75
C PRO A 36 -19.66 4.38 -2.28
N PRO A 37 -19.60 5.21 -1.22
CA PRO A 37 -20.78 5.94 -0.74
C PRO A 37 -21.16 7.06 -1.73
N ALA A 38 -22.45 7.12 -2.09
CA ALA A 38 -23.02 8.14 -2.98
C ALA A 38 -22.23 8.38 -4.28
N PRO A 39 -22.09 7.35 -5.13
CA PRO A 39 -21.28 7.44 -6.34
C PRO A 39 -21.80 8.46 -7.34
N VAL A 40 -20.86 9.06 -8.07
CA VAL A 40 -21.12 9.89 -9.24
C VAL A 40 -20.48 9.22 -10.46
N LEU A 41 -21.26 9.04 -11.51
CA LEU A 41 -20.81 8.61 -12.83
C LEU A 41 -20.75 9.83 -13.75
N HIS A 42 -19.62 10.04 -14.40
CA HIS A 42 -19.40 11.19 -15.27
C HIS A 42 -18.98 10.73 -16.67
N GLY A 43 -19.78 11.04 -17.69
CA GLY A 43 -19.49 10.66 -19.08
C GLY A 43 -19.96 9.24 -19.46
N GLY A 44 -20.27 9.05 -20.75
CA GLY A 44 -20.86 7.80 -21.27
C GLY A 44 -19.95 6.56 -21.25
N ARG A 45 -18.65 6.72 -20.95
CA ARG A 45 -17.69 5.62 -20.81
C ARG A 45 -17.35 5.29 -19.36
N SER A 46 -17.91 6.04 -18.41
CA SER A 46 -17.72 5.74 -16.99
C SER A 46 -18.40 4.42 -16.64
N SER A 47 -17.78 3.69 -15.72
CA SER A 47 -18.37 2.53 -15.08
C SER A 47 -18.12 2.62 -13.59
N LEU A 48 -18.82 1.82 -12.80
CA LEU A 48 -18.65 1.76 -11.35
C LEU A 48 -18.92 0.35 -10.84
N GLN A 49 -17.93 -0.25 -10.20
CA GLN A 49 -18.09 -1.46 -9.42
C GLN A 49 -18.70 -1.13 -8.06
N LEU A 50 -19.87 -1.68 -7.77
CA LEU A 50 -20.44 -1.66 -6.41
C LEU A 50 -19.83 -2.80 -5.59
N VAL A 51 -19.39 -2.50 -4.37
CA VAL A 51 -18.96 -3.50 -3.39
C VAL A 51 -19.93 -3.50 -2.23
N VAL A 52 -20.41 -4.68 -1.86
CA VAL A 52 -21.42 -4.88 -0.83
C VAL A 52 -20.79 -5.68 0.30
N ASP A 53 -20.67 -5.04 1.46
CA ASP A 53 -20.26 -5.71 2.68
C ASP A 53 -21.49 -5.98 3.56
N ARG A 54 -21.43 -7.07 4.34
CA ARG A 54 -22.42 -7.36 5.37
C ARG A 54 -21.74 -7.70 6.69
N GLN A 55 -22.35 -7.20 7.76
CA GLN A 55 -21.97 -7.55 9.13
C GLN A 55 -22.94 -8.61 9.65
N VAL A 56 -22.43 -9.76 10.08
CA VAL A 56 -23.20 -10.81 10.78
C VAL A 56 -22.49 -11.05 12.11
N GLY A 57 -23.07 -10.55 13.21
CA GLY A 57 -22.41 -10.54 14.52
C GLY A 57 -21.05 -9.84 14.47
N LYS A 58 -19.95 -10.59 14.69
CA LYS A 58 -18.56 -10.10 14.60
C LYS A 58 -17.92 -10.30 13.22
N LEU A 59 -18.57 -11.04 12.33
CA LEU A 59 -18.07 -11.33 10.99
C LEU A 59 -18.44 -10.20 10.04
N GLN A 60 -17.43 -9.54 9.49
CA GLN A 60 -17.59 -8.66 8.34
C GLN A 60 -17.21 -9.44 7.08
N LYS A 61 -18.08 -9.47 6.08
CA LYS A 61 -17.87 -10.25 4.85
C LYS A 61 -18.22 -9.43 3.61
N ASP A 62 -17.40 -9.53 2.58
CA ASP A 62 -17.75 -9.13 1.22
C ASP A 62 -18.78 -10.11 0.66
N VAL A 63 -19.99 -9.62 0.40
CA VAL A 63 -21.12 -10.37 -0.14
C VAL A 63 -21.49 -9.90 -1.55
N SER A 64 -20.60 -9.18 -2.24
CA SER A 64 -20.86 -8.60 -3.57
C SER A 64 -21.28 -9.66 -4.59
N GLU A 65 -20.57 -10.79 -4.67
CA GLU A 65 -20.91 -11.90 -5.57
C GLU A 65 -22.12 -12.72 -5.13
N GLU A 66 -22.53 -12.57 -3.87
CA GLU A 66 -23.71 -13.24 -3.29
C GLU A 66 -24.95 -12.32 -3.29
N SER A 67 -24.79 -11.09 -3.79
CA SER A 67 -25.84 -10.09 -3.87
C SER A 67 -26.44 -10.06 -5.27
N THR A 68 -27.73 -9.76 -5.34
CA THR A 68 -28.41 -9.47 -6.60
C THR A 68 -28.55 -7.98 -6.79
N PHE A 69 -28.30 -7.50 -8.00
CA PHE A 69 -28.35 -6.09 -8.37
C PHE A 69 -29.46 -5.86 -9.39
N ARG A 70 -30.26 -4.81 -9.18
CA ARG A 70 -31.34 -4.45 -10.09
C ARG A 70 -31.33 -2.94 -10.35
N ALA A 71 -31.30 -2.56 -11.61
CA ALA A 71 -31.52 -1.17 -12.03
C ALA A 71 -32.98 -0.80 -11.77
N MET A 72 -33.21 0.14 -10.87
CA MET A 72 -34.55 0.69 -10.58
C MET A 72 -34.92 1.81 -11.56
N THR A 73 -33.92 2.38 -12.21
CA THR A 73 -34.02 3.39 -13.28
C THR A 73 -33.30 2.88 -14.55
N PRO A 74 -33.80 1.82 -15.20
CA PRO A 74 -33.15 1.19 -16.37
C PRO A 74 -33.02 2.13 -17.59
N GLU A 75 -33.79 3.22 -17.63
CA GLU A 75 -33.68 4.27 -18.64
C GLU A 75 -32.46 5.20 -18.42
N LEU A 76 -31.88 5.19 -17.22
CA LEU A 76 -30.73 6.03 -16.83
C LEU A 76 -29.44 5.24 -16.68
N LEU A 77 -29.49 3.97 -16.27
CA LEU A 77 -28.31 3.12 -16.05
C LEU A 77 -28.61 1.64 -16.30
N GLU A 78 -27.56 0.88 -16.56
CA GLU A 78 -27.55 -0.58 -16.52
C GLU A 78 -26.69 -1.04 -15.34
N VAL A 79 -27.02 -2.19 -14.78
CA VAL A 79 -26.21 -2.86 -13.76
C VAL A 79 -26.03 -4.33 -14.13
N SER A 80 -24.79 -4.80 -14.10
CA SER A 80 -24.47 -6.20 -14.36
C SER A 80 -24.81 -7.09 -13.16
N GLU A 81 -24.83 -8.40 -13.38
CA GLU A 81 -24.99 -9.39 -12.30
C GLU A 81 -23.91 -9.29 -11.22
N ARG A 82 -22.74 -8.72 -11.55
CA ARG A 82 -21.63 -8.50 -10.63
C ARG A 82 -21.63 -7.12 -9.99
N GLY A 83 -22.68 -6.31 -10.19
CA GLY A 83 -22.77 -4.98 -9.60
C GLY A 83 -21.94 -3.91 -10.31
N ASN A 84 -21.51 -4.14 -11.56
CA ASN A 84 -20.89 -3.09 -12.37
C ASN A 84 -21.99 -2.23 -13.02
N VAL A 85 -21.98 -0.94 -12.73
CA VAL A 85 -22.97 0.04 -13.21
C VAL A 85 -22.40 0.83 -14.38
N THR A 86 -23.16 0.94 -15.46
CA THR A 86 -22.83 1.77 -16.62
C THR A 86 -23.96 2.77 -16.91
N PRO A 87 -23.65 4.06 -17.16
CA PRO A 87 -24.67 5.06 -17.38
C PRO A 87 -25.22 5.02 -18.81
N ILE A 88 -26.51 5.33 -18.96
CA ILE A 88 -27.19 5.52 -20.25
C ILE A 88 -27.52 7.00 -20.45
N LYS A 89 -28.06 7.68 -19.42
CA LYS A 89 -28.47 9.09 -19.49
C LYS A 89 -28.16 9.84 -18.20
N THR A 90 -27.89 11.14 -18.33
CA THR A 90 -27.77 12.08 -17.21
C THR A 90 -29.04 12.08 -16.36
N GLY A 91 -28.89 11.99 -15.03
CA GLY A 91 -30.00 11.94 -14.09
C GLY A 91 -29.62 11.37 -12.72
N ALA A 92 -30.61 11.12 -11.88
CA ALA A 92 -30.43 10.45 -10.59
C ALA A 92 -30.88 8.99 -10.74
N GLY A 93 -29.91 8.10 -10.97
CA GLY A 93 -30.16 6.68 -11.10
C GLY A 93 -30.23 5.97 -9.75
N LYS A 94 -30.87 4.80 -9.72
CA LYS A 94 -31.03 3.98 -8.51
C LYS A 94 -30.76 2.51 -8.83
N VAL A 95 -30.03 1.85 -7.93
CA VAL A 95 -29.80 0.40 -7.96
C VAL A 95 -30.29 -0.20 -6.64
N GLU A 96 -31.15 -1.19 -6.74
CA GLU A 96 -31.56 -2.05 -5.62
C GLU A 96 -30.58 -3.21 -5.49
N ILE A 97 -30.15 -3.47 -4.26
CA ILE A 97 -29.23 -4.54 -3.89
C ILE A 97 -29.96 -5.43 -2.91
N VAL A 98 -30.05 -6.72 -3.21
CA VAL A 98 -30.71 -7.70 -2.35
C VAL A 98 -29.75 -8.84 -2.03
N HIS A 99 -29.58 -9.13 -0.74
CA HIS A 99 -28.79 -10.24 -0.24
C HIS A 99 -29.48 -10.87 0.98
N GLU A 100 -29.79 -12.16 0.89
CA GLU A 100 -30.56 -12.94 1.88
C GLU A 100 -31.82 -12.22 2.41
N GLY A 101 -32.57 -11.58 1.51
CA GLY A 101 -33.82 -10.89 1.84
C GLY A 101 -33.65 -9.47 2.41
N VAL A 102 -32.44 -9.07 2.81
CA VAL A 102 -32.12 -7.68 3.17
C VAL A 102 -31.98 -6.88 1.87
N ARG A 103 -32.60 -5.70 1.83
CA ARG A 103 -32.57 -4.80 0.68
C ARG A 103 -31.92 -3.49 1.07
N GLU A 104 -31.05 -2.99 0.19
CA GLU A 104 -30.52 -1.64 0.25
C GLU A 104 -30.64 -0.98 -1.11
N GLU A 105 -30.79 0.34 -1.10
CA GLU A 105 -30.84 1.15 -2.32
C GLU A 105 -29.65 2.10 -2.35
N VAL A 106 -28.93 2.11 -3.47
CA VAL A 106 -27.90 3.11 -3.73
C VAL A 106 -28.37 4.10 -4.79
N SER A 107 -28.34 5.39 -4.45
CA SER A 107 -28.54 6.49 -5.39
C SER A 107 -27.23 6.82 -6.08
N ILE A 108 -27.24 6.85 -7.41
CA ILE A 108 -26.09 7.09 -8.28
C ILE A 108 -26.39 8.33 -9.11
N ARG A 109 -25.57 9.37 -8.94
CA ARG A 109 -25.72 10.57 -9.74
C ARG A 109 -25.01 10.38 -11.08
N ILE A 110 -25.68 10.67 -12.18
CA ILE A 110 -25.13 10.52 -13.52
C ILE A 110 -25.07 11.90 -14.16
N GLU A 111 -23.88 12.34 -14.50
CA GLU A 111 -23.59 13.67 -15.02
C GLU A 111 -22.90 13.58 -16.38
N ASN A 112 -23.15 14.58 -17.22
CA ASN A 112 -22.39 14.84 -18.45
C ASN A 112 -22.17 13.61 -19.35
N ILE A 113 -23.23 12.81 -19.60
CA ILE A 113 -23.24 11.77 -20.65
C ILE A 113 -23.22 12.44 -22.03
N ILE A 114 -22.12 13.12 -22.35
CA ILE A 114 -21.85 13.60 -23.69
C ILE A 114 -21.55 12.35 -24.52
N GLU A 115 -22.23 12.19 -25.67
CA GLU A 115 -21.90 11.17 -26.65
C GLU A 115 -20.46 11.40 -27.14
N ASN A 116 -19.61 10.38 -26.99
CA ASN A 116 -18.28 10.27 -27.60
C ASN A 116 -17.16 11.19 -27.05
N LYS A 117 -16.99 11.29 -25.72
CA LYS A 117 -15.66 11.69 -25.19
C LYS A 117 -14.62 10.65 -25.62
N PRO A 118 -13.56 11.03 -26.36
CA PRO A 118 -12.48 10.12 -26.73
C PRO A 118 -11.75 9.56 -25.51
N TRP A 119 -11.07 8.43 -25.67
CA TRP A 119 -10.17 7.92 -24.64
C TRP A 119 -9.03 8.91 -24.41
N SER A 120 -8.77 9.23 -23.14
CA SER A 120 -7.66 10.09 -22.79
C SER A 120 -6.34 9.35 -22.99
N PHE A 121 -5.37 10.02 -23.61
CA PHE A 121 -4.04 9.45 -23.72
C PHE A 121 -3.37 9.35 -22.35
N ARG A 122 -3.36 10.46 -21.59
CA ARG A 122 -2.81 10.55 -20.25
C ARG A 122 -3.54 9.63 -19.29
N ASP A 123 -4.86 9.77 -19.18
CA ASP A 123 -5.59 9.15 -18.08
C ASP A 123 -6.01 7.71 -18.37
N ASP A 124 -6.05 7.25 -19.62
CA ASP A 124 -6.50 5.90 -19.95
C ASP A 124 -5.41 5.07 -20.63
N VAL A 125 -4.88 5.53 -21.77
CA VAL A 125 -3.94 4.75 -22.59
C VAL A 125 -2.61 4.56 -21.88
N GLN A 126 -2.05 5.62 -21.32
CA GLN A 126 -0.77 5.59 -20.62
C GLN A 126 -0.86 4.73 -19.34
N VAL A 127 -2.01 4.77 -18.66
CA VAL A 127 -2.30 3.92 -17.51
C VAL A 127 -2.36 2.45 -17.92
N VAL A 128 -3.01 2.12 -19.04
CA VAL A 128 -3.03 0.76 -19.58
C VAL A 128 -1.63 0.25 -19.91
N LEU A 129 -0.78 1.09 -20.52
CA LEU A 129 0.61 0.71 -20.80
C LEU A 129 1.40 0.41 -19.52
N THR A 130 1.07 1.09 -18.42
CA THR A 130 1.62 0.82 -17.09
C THR A 130 1.04 -0.45 -16.47
N LYS A 131 -0.29 -0.62 -16.46
CA LYS A 131 -0.98 -1.79 -15.91
C LYS A 131 -0.51 -3.08 -16.57
N THR A 132 -0.35 -3.05 -17.88
CA THR A 132 0.10 -4.20 -18.68
C THR A 132 1.62 -4.41 -18.63
N GLY A 133 2.35 -3.51 -17.96
CA GLY A 133 3.79 -3.60 -17.77
C GLY A 133 4.63 -3.23 -18.99
N CYS A 134 4.01 -2.71 -20.07
CA CYS A 134 4.69 -2.35 -21.32
C CYS A 134 5.77 -1.28 -21.10
N ASN A 135 5.48 -0.25 -20.30
CA ASN A 135 6.37 0.88 -20.03
C ASN A 135 7.20 0.71 -18.74
N MET A 136 7.41 -0.52 -18.29
CA MET A 136 8.28 -0.82 -17.14
C MET A 136 9.75 -0.88 -17.58
N GLY A 137 10.68 -0.63 -16.65
CA GLY A 137 12.12 -0.60 -16.94
C GLY A 137 12.68 -1.91 -17.50
N ALA A 138 12.07 -3.04 -17.16
CA ALA A 138 12.42 -4.34 -17.74
C ALA A 138 11.92 -4.53 -19.20
N CYS A 139 11.06 -3.63 -19.69
CA CYS A 139 10.41 -3.68 -21.01
C CYS A 139 10.76 -2.43 -21.83
N HIS A 140 9.76 -1.62 -22.22
CA HIS A 140 9.98 -0.44 -23.07
C HIS A 140 10.22 0.85 -22.27
N GLY A 141 10.10 0.82 -20.94
CA GLY A 141 10.34 1.95 -20.04
C GLY A 141 11.81 2.19 -19.68
N SER A 142 12.75 1.45 -20.26
CA SER A 142 14.18 1.71 -20.05
C SER A 142 14.65 2.93 -20.87
N PRO A 143 15.74 3.61 -20.48
CA PRO A 143 16.25 4.76 -21.23
C PRO A 143 16.55 4.48 -22.71
N SER A 144 16.87 3.24 -23.07
CA SER A 144 17.10 2.80 -24.45
C SER A 144 15.89 2.15 -25.11
N GLY A 145 14.84 1.84 -24.36
CA GLY A 145 13.76 0.95 -24.79
C GLY A 145 14.26 -0.44 -25.19
N LYS A 146 13.45 -1.14 -26.00
CA LYS A 146 13.78 -2.45 -26.60
C LYS A 146 13.29 -2.52 -28.05
N GLY A 147 14.14 -3.02 -28.94
CA GLY A 147 13.77 -3.25 -30.35
C GLY A 147 13.37 -1.98 -31.11
N GLY A 148 14.02 -0.84 -30.81
CA GLY A 148 13.66 0.46 -31.37
C GLY A 148 12.23 0.88 -30.99
N PHE A 149 11.83 0.62 -29.75
CA PHE A 149 10.59 1.08 -29.15
C PHE A 149 10.85 1.45 -27.71
N ARG A 150 10.63 2.72 -27.38
CA ARG A 150 10.89 3.29 -26.05
C ARG A 150 9.71 4.13 -25.59
N LEU A 151 9.24 3.82 -24.39
CA LEU A 151 8.29 4.62 -23.65
C LEU A 151 8.99 5.21 -22.41
N SER A 152 8.42 6.25 -21.86
CA SER A 152 8.77 6.80 -20.56
C SER A 152 8.46 5.77 -19.47
N LEU A 153 9.30 5.71 -18.44
CA LEU A 153 9.10 4.76 -17.35
C LEU A 153 7.77 5.07 -16.65
N ARG A 154 6.84 4.10 -16.57
CA ARG A 154 5.53 4.25 -15.90
C ARG A 154 4.68 5.45 -16.40
N GLY A 155 4.97 6.01 -17.57
CA GLY A 155 4.20 7.12 -18.13
C GLY A 155 4.58 8.52 -17.60
N TYR A 156 5.82 8.74 -17.18
CA TYR A 156 6.25 10.06 -16.67
C TYR A 156 6.44 11.15 -17.73
N ASP A 157 6.53 10.81 -19.02
CA ASP A 157 6.71 11.78 -20.10
C ASP A 157 5.68 11.51 -21.22
N PRO A 158 4.42 12.00 -21.06
CA PRO A 158 3.38 11.83 -22.06
C PRO A 158 3.73 12.40 -23.45
N PRO A 159 4.37 13.59 -23.59
CA PRO A 159 4.83 14.09 -24.88
C PRO A 159 5.80 13.15 -25.61
N LEU A 160 6.73 12.52 -24.90
CA LEU A 160 7.58 11.49 -25.49
C LEU A 160 6.77 10.27 -25.90
N ASP A 161 5.93 9.74 -25.02
CA ASP A 161 5.17 8.50 -25.27
C ASP A 161 4.24 8.64 -26.48
N ILE A 162 3.54 9.77 -26.58
CA ILE A 162 2.63 10.04 -27.69
C ILE A 162 3.37 10.16 -29.01
N TYR A 163 4.55 10.81 -29.03
CA TYR A 163 5.40 10.89 -30.20
C TYR A 163 5.89 9.50 -30.65
N THR A 164 6.36 8.68 -29.70
CA THR A 164 6.78 7.29 -29.97
C THR A 164 5.65 6.47 -30.59
N LEU A 165 4.43 6.58 -30.04
CA LEU A 165 3.30 5.76 -30.46
C LEU A 165 2.67 6.23 -31.78
N ARG A 166 2.65 7.54 -32.05
CA ARG A 166 1.97 8.11 -33.23
C ARG A 166 2.90 8.37 -34.41
N SER A 167 4.13 8.79 -34.17
CA SER A 167 4.95 9.45 -35.20
C SER A 167 6.27 8.73 -35.46
N GLU A 168 6.89 8.15 -34.44
CA GLU A 168 8.20 7.51 -34.58
C GLU A 168 8.16 6.36 -35.62
N PHE A 169 9.21 6.28 -36.44
CA PHE A 169 9.31 5.33 -37.54
C PHE A 169 8.08 5.33 -38.46
N PHE A 170 7.60 6.52 -38.85
CA PHE A 170 6.46 6.71 -39.75
C PHE A 170 5.16 6.07 -39.24
N GLY A 171 4.95 6.07 -37.92
CA GLY A 171 3.72 5.56 -37.30
C GLY A 171 3.58 4.04 -37.34
N ARG A 172 4.66 3.27 -37.54
CA ARG A 172 4.62 1.81 -37.73
C ARG A 172 3.99 0.99 -36.57
N ARG A 173 3.68 1.62 -35.44
CA ARG A 173 3.19 0.95 -34.22
C ARG A 173 1.68 0.86 -34.17
N THR A 174 0.99 1.75 -34.86
CA THR A 174 -0.45 1.93 -34.82
C THR A 174 -0.99 2.01 -36.24
N ASN A 175 -2.18 1.47 -36.45
CA ASN A 175 -2.87 1.49 -37.73
C ASN A 175 -4.28 2.01 -37.48
N ILE A 176 -4.56 3.26 -37.83
CA ILE A 176 -5.87 3.88 -37.58
C ILE A 176 -6.95 3.25 -38.46
N MET A 177 -6.58 2.82 -39.67
CA MET A 177 -7.53 2.24 -40.65
C MET A 177 -7.96 0.83 -40.24
N ASP A 178 -7.04 0.06 -39.63
CA ASP A 178 -7.31 -1.24 -39.02
C ASP A 178 -6.63 -1.31 -37.63
N PRO A 179 -7.32 -0.82 -36.57
CA PRO A 179 -6.76 -0.76 -35.23
C PRO A 179 -6.25 -2.11 -34.74
N ALA A 180 -6.94 -3.21 -35.05
CA ALA A 180 -6.55 -4.56 -34.66
C ALA A 180 -5.23 -5.02 -35.31
N ASP A 181 -4.86 -4.45 -36.46
CA ASP A 181 -3.58 -4.72 -37.15
C ASP A 181 -2.38 -4.00 -36.53
N SER A 182 -2.61 -3.11 -35.57
CA SER A 182 -1.55 -2.35 -34.88
C SER A 182 -0.56 -3.26 -34.16
N LEU A 183 0.74 -3.06 -34.37
CA LEU A 183 1.79 -3.75 -33.61
C LEU A 183 1.66 -3.52 -32.10
N LEU A 184 1.15 -2.36 -31.69
CA LEU A 184 0.84 -2.02 -30.30
C LEU A 184 -0.16 -3.00 -29.66
N LEU A 185 -1.05 -3.62 -30.44
CA LEU A 185 -2.01 -4.63 -29.97
C LEU A 185 -1.52 -6.06 -30.25
N LYS A 186 -1.02 -6.34 -31.46
CA LYS A 186 -0.61 -7.68 -31.88
C LYS A 186 0.50 -8.28 -31.03
N LYS A 187 1.49 -7.48 -30.64
CA LYS A 187 2.63 -7.92 -29.83
C LYS A 187 2.20 -8.35 -28.42
N PRO A 188 1.49 -7.52 -27.62
CA PRO A 188 1.04 -7.94 -26.29
C PRO A 188 -0.07 -9.01 -26.31
N LEU A 189 -0.78 -9.20 -27.43
CA LEU A 189 -1.69 -10.35 -27.63
C LEU A 189 -0.96 -11.66 -27.96
N MET A 190 0.32 -11.60 -28.35
CA MET A 190 1.09 -12.71 -28.93
C MET A 190 0.56 -13.19 -30.30
N GLU A 191 -0.13 -12.35 -31.06
CA GLU A 191 -0.46 -12.61 -32.47
C GLU A 191 0.78 -12.45 -33.37
N VAL A 192 1.76 -11.66 -32.91
CA VAL A 192 3.11 -11.59 -33.47
C VAL A 192 4.12 -11.83 -32.34
N ALA A 193 5.21 -12.54 -32.64
CA ALA A 193 6.25 -12.87 -31.67
C ALA A 193 6.72 -11.65 -30.87
N HIS A 194 6.65 -11.73 -29.54
CA HIS A 194 7.00 -10.65 -28.63
C HIS A 194 7.83 -11.19 -27.46
N GLY A 195 9.07 -10.71 -27.33
CA GLY A 195 9.98 -11.15 -26.26
C GLY A 195 9.50 -10.79 -24.84
N GLY A 196 8.55 -9.86 -24.71
CA GLY A 196 7.91 -9.55 -23.44
C GLY A 196 6.77 -10.50 -23.04
N GLY A 197 6.42 -11.46 -23.90
CA GLY A 197 5.29 -12.38 -23.69
C GLY A 197 3.92 -11.72 -23.88
N ARG A 198 2.86 -12.46 -23.55
CA ARG A 198 1.49 -11.93 -23.54
C ARG A 198 1.31 -10.94 -22.39
N ARG A 199 0.72 -9.78 -22.68
CA ARG A 199 0.44 -8.70 -21.71
C ARG A 199 -1.01 -8.25 -21.67
N VAL A 200 -1.80 -8.59 -22.69
CA VAL A 200 -3.25 -8.32 -22.75
C VAL A 200 -3.98 -9.52 -23.34
N LYS A 201 -5.28 -9.63 -23.09
CA LYS A 201 -6.17 -10.54 -23.81
C LYS A 201 -7.20 -9.73 -24.58
N LYS A 202 -7.69 -10.30 -25.68
CA LYS A 202 -8.76 -9.69 -26.48
C LYS A 202 -10.04 -9.65 -25.65
N GLY A 203 -10.67 -8.48 -25.58
CA GLY A 203 -11.87 -8.25 -24.77
C GLY A 203 -11.60 -7.66 -23.37
N ASP A 204 -10.36 -7.70 -22.88
CA ASP A 204 -10.00 -7.00 -21.63
C ASP A 204 -10.20 -5.49 -21.80
N VAL A 205 -10.52 -4.79 -20.70
CA VAL A 205 -10.62 -3.31 -20.69
C VAL A 205 -9.36 -2.66 -21.24
N SER A 206 -8.18 -3.18 -20.87
CA SER A 206 -6.88 -2.73 -21.37
C SER A 206 -6.76 -2.81 -22.89
N TYR A 207 -7.24 -3.91 -23.49
CA TYR A 207 -7.26 -4.05 -24.96
C TYR A 207 -8.23 -3.04 -25.57
N LYS A 208 -9.45 -2.92 -25.02
CA LYS A 208 -10.48 -2.02 -25.53
C LYS A 208 -10.02 -0.56 -25.52
N VAL A 209 -9.41 -0.08 -24.43
CA VAL A 209 -8.88 1.29 -24.33
C VAL A 209 -7.87 1.56 -25.44
N MET A 210 -6.85 0.71 -25.59
CA MET A 210 -5.83 0.90 -26.62
C MET A 210 -6.41 0.80 -28.04
N HIS A 211 -7.28 -0.19 -28.27
CA HIS A 211 -7.91 -0.41 -29.57
C HIS A 211 -8.77 0.79 -29.99
N ASP A 212 -9.67 1.22 -29.11
CA ASP A 212 -10.62 2.30 -29.41
C ASP A 212 -9.90 3.64 -29.50
N TRP A 213 -8.88 3.89 -28.68
CA TRP A 213 -8.05 5.09 -28.82
C TRP A 213 -7.35 5.16 -30.19
N ILE A 214 -6.85 4.03 -30.72
CA ILE A 214 -6.29 3.97 -32.08
C ILE A 214 -7.41 4.24 -33.11
N ALA A 215 -8.58 3.61 -32.95
CA ALA A 215 -9.74 3.80 -33.82
C ALA A 215 -10.24 5.24 -33.85
N GLU A 216 -10.10 5.96 -32.73
CA GLU A 216 -10.44 7.38 -32.58
C GLU A 216 -9.41 8.33 -33.19
N GLY A 217 -8.35 7.80 -33.81
CA GLY A 217 -7.30 8.57 -34.47
C GLY A 217 -6.18 9.02 -33.52
N MET A 218 -6.04 8.39 -32.35
CA MET A 218 -5.00 8.67 -31.36
C MET A 218 -4.97 10.16 -30.97
N LYS A 219 -6.15 10.70 -30.64
CA LYS A 219 -6.31 12.12 -30.29
C LYS A 219 -5.46 12.48 -29.08
N LEU A 220 -4.96 13.71 -29.09
CA LEU A 220 -4.33 14.31 -27.91
C LEU A 220 -5.42 14.73 -26.93
N ASP A 221 -5.08 14.67 -25.65
CA ASP A 221 -5.91 15.27 -24.61
C ASP A 221 -6.04 16.78 -24.85
N PRO A 222 -7.23 17.37 -24.66
CA PRO A 222 -7.40 18.82 -24.68
C PRO A 222 -6.59 19.49 -23.56
N ALA A 223 -6.28 20.78 -23.72
CA ALA A 223 -5.52 21.52 -22.71
C ALA A 223 -6.27 21.61 -21.38
N GLU A 224 -7.59 21.56 -21.43
CA GLU A 224 -8.52 21.60 -20.30
C GLU A 224 -8.85 20.20 -19.74
N GLU A 225 -8.14 19.13 -20.16
CA GLU A 225 -8.38 17.78 -19.64
C GLU A 225 -8.15 17.73 -18.12
N PRO A 226 -9.18 17.39 -17.32
CA PRO A 226 -9.09 17.46 -15.86
C PRO A 226 -7.94 16.61 -15.30
N ASP A 227 -7.11 17.18 -14.45
CA ASP A 227 -6.08 16.42 -13.73
C ASP A 227 -6.66 15.54 -12.63
N LEU A 228 -6.07 14.35 -12.42
CA LEU A 228 -6.35 13.50 -11.26
C LEU A 228 -5.76 14.15 -9.99
N VAL A 229 -6.64 14.53 -9.06
CA VAL A 229 -6.27 15.23 -7.82
C VAL A 229 -5.97 14.25 -6.69
N SER A 230 -6.82 13.24 -6.50
CA SER A 230 -6.67 12.27 -5.41
C SER A 230 -7.27 10.92 -5.76
N VAL A 231 -6.86 9.88 -5.03
CA VAL A 231 -7.44 8.54 -5.12
C VAL A 231 -7.77 8.00 -3.73
N LYS A 232 -8.79 7.16 -3.65
CA LYS A 232 -9.23 6.53 -2.40
C LYS A 232 -9.69 5.09 -2.65
N ILE A 233 -9.22 4.16 -1.82
CA ILE A 233 -9.68 2.77 -1.84
C ILE A 233 -10.93 2.65 -0.96
N TYR A 234 -11.93 1.93 -1.48
CA TYR A 234 -13.05 1.42 -0.70
C TYR A 234 -13.16 -0.11 -0.83
N PRO A 235 -13.55 -0.81 0.24
CA PRO A 235 -13.50 -0.30 1.59
C PRO A 235 -12.07 0.05 2.05
N GLU A 236 -11.94 0.88 3.08
CA GLU A 236 -10.65 1.21 3.70
C GLU A 236 -10.08 -0.01 4.46
N ASN A 237 -9.65 0.16 5.72
CA ASN A 237 -9.09 -0.95 6.48
C ASN A 237 -10.13 -2.01 6.83
N ARG A 238 -9.72 -3.28 6.82
CA ARG A 238 -10.58 -4.43 7.13
C ARG A 238 -9.90 -5.41 8.06
N VAL A 239 -10.71 -5.94 9.00
CA VAL A 239 -10.32 -7.03 9.90
C VAL A 239 -11.34 -8.16 9.73
N PHE A 240 -10.90 -9.24 9.13
CA PHE A 240 -11.70 -10.43 8.86
C PHE A 240 -11.55 -11.46 9.96
N ARG A 241 -12.66 -12.14 10.26
CA ARG A 241 -12.75 -13.32 11.11
C ARG A 241 -12.88 -14.58 10.22
N PRO A 242 -12.70 -15.79 10.77
CA PRO A 242 -12.98 -17.02 10.03
C PRO A 242 -14.34 -16.98 9.33
N GLY A 243 -14.38 -17.35 8.04
CA GLY A 243 -15.57 -17.26 7.19
C GLY A 243 -15.58 -16.08 6.19
N ALA A 244 -14.67 -15.11 6.34
CA ALA A 244 -14.43 -14.05 5.36
C ALA A 244 -12.99 -14.13 4.83
N GLU A 245 -12.84 -14.67 3.62
CA GLU A 245 -11.51 -14.98 3.02
C GLU A 245 -11.17 -14.11 1.80
N ARG A 246 -12.05 -13.18 1.44
CA ARG A 246 -11.89 -12.31 0.28
C ARG A 246 -12.50 -10.94 0.50
N GLN A 247 -12.02 -9.97 -0.27
CA GLN A 247 -12.57 -8.62 -0.35
C GLN A 247 -12.30 -8.03 -1.73
N GLN A 248 -13.36 -7.70 -2.46
CA GLN A 248 -13.28 -6.79 -3.60
C GLN A 248 -13.00 -5.38 -3.07
N ILE A 249 -11.98 -4.73 -3.62
CA ILE A 249 -11.73 -3.30 -3.41
C ILE A 249 -12.02 -2.51 -4.68
N VAL A 250 -12.36 -1.24 -4.52
CA VAL A 250 -12.55 -0.27 -5.59
C VAL A 250 -11.68 0.95 -5.36
N LEU A 251 -11.04 1.45 -6.41
CA LEU A 251 -10.22 2.65 -6.37
C LEU A 251 -10.99 3.81 -7.02
N MET A 252 -11.42 4.78 -6.22
CA MET A 252 -12.10 5.98 -6.72
C MET A 252 -11.11 7.12 -6.91
N GLY A 253 -11.10 7.73 -8.09
CA GLY A 253 -10.30 8.92 -8.40
C GLY A 253 -11.14 10.18 -8.44
N THR A 254 -10.68 11.26 -7.81
CA THR A 254 -11.29 12.59 -7.89
C THR A 254 -10.45 13.48 -8.80
N PHE A 255 -11.10 14.10 -9.79
CA PHE A 255 -10.46 14.95 -10.79
C PHE A 255 -10.70 16.44 -10.48
N SER A 256 -9.91 17.32 -11.10
CA SER A 256 -9.90 18.77 -10.86
C SER A 256 -11.19 19.49 -11.26
N ASP A 257 -12.00 18.89 -12.14
CA ASP A 257 -13.36 19.34 -12.49
C ASP A 257 -14.41 18.88 -11.46
N GLY A 258 -13.99 18.17 -10.41
CA GLY A 258 -14.86 17.59 -9.40
C GLY A 258 -15.46 16.23 -9.80
N SER A 259 -15.19 15.73 -11.01
CA SER A 259 -15.66 14.42 -11.43
C SER A 259 -14.99 13.31 -10.63
N VAL A 260 -15.75 12.24 -10.39
CA VAL A 260 -15.26 11.04 -9.71
C VAL A 260 -15.37 9.87 -10.67
N ARG A 261 -14.30 9.08 -10.78
CA ARG A 261 -14.23 7.92 -11.67
C ARG A 261 -13.84 6.68 -10.89
N ASP A 262 -14.46 5.56 -11.22
CA ASP A 262 -13.95 4.25 -10.82
C ASP A 262 -12.70 3.94 -11.66
N LEU A 263 -11.57 3.86 -10.97
CA LEU A 263 -10.26 3.57 -11.54
C LEU A 263 -9.89 2.10 -11.39
N THR A 264 -10.74 1.29 -10.74
CA THR A 264 -10.48 -0.12 -10.40
C THR A 264 -10.00 -0.96 -11.58
N PRO A 265 -10.64 -0.88 -12.77
CA PRO A 265 -10.26 -1.73 -13.89
C PRO A 265 -8.89 -1.40 -14.48
N LEU A 266 -8.38 -0.18 -14.25
CA LEU A 266 -7.15 0.33 -14.85
C LEU A 266 -6.01 0.51 -13.83
N ALA A 267 -6.31 0.45 -12.52
CA ALA A 267 -5.32 0.53 -11.47
C ALA A 267 -4.34 -0.66 -11.48
N CYS A 268 -3.14 -0.41 -10.95
CA CYS A 268 -2.14 -1.43 -10.65
C CYS A 268 -2.22 -1.78 -9.16
N TYR A 269 -2.35 -3.05 -8.82
CA TYR A 269 -2.41 -3.51 -7.43
C TYR A 269 -1.15 -4.28 -7.02
N SER A 270 -0.80 -4.22 -5.74
CA SER A 270 0.24 -5.07 -5.15
C SER A 270 -0.02 -5.29 -3.66
N SER A 271 0.33 -6.49 -3.16
CA SER A 271 0.32 -6.80 -1.72
C SER A 271 1.74 -6.68 -1.16
N SER A 272 1.87 -6.05 0.01
CA SER A 272 3.14 -5.98 0.74
C SER A 272 3.64 -7.34 1.24
N ASN A 273 2.72 -8.30 1.42
CA ASN A 273 3.00 -9.66 1.86
C ASN A 273 1.99 -10.65 1.26
N GLU A 274 2.36 -11.26 0.13
CA GLU A 274 1.53 -12.25 -0.57
C GLU A 274 1.34 -13.57 0.20
N ASN A 275 2.15 -13.84 1.24
CA ASN A 275 1.91 -14.99 2.11
C ASN A 275 0.66 -14.79 2.98
N VAL A 276 0.27 -13.53 3.26
CA VAL A 276 -0.95 -13.21 4.01
C VAL A 276 -2.14 -13.09 3.07
N ALA A 277 -2.03 -12.27 2.02
CA ALA A 277 -3.09 -12.12 1.02
C ALA A 277 -2.54 -11.67 -0.34
N LYS A 278 -3.17 -12.15 -1.41
CA LYS A 278 -2.88 -11.75 -2.78
C LYS A 278 -3.97 -10.80 -3.29
N VAL A 279 -3.61 -9.92 -4.20
CA VAL A 279 -4.55 -9.05 -4.91
C VAL A 279 -4.40 -9.29 -6.41
N ASN A 280 -5.50 -9.49 -7.13
CA ASN A 280 -5.47 -9.67 -8.57
C ASN A 280 -5.59 -8.32 -9.33
N ASP A 281 -5.52 -8.37 -10.65
CA ASP A 281 -5.59 -7.17 -11.50
C ASP A 281 -6.95 -6.44 -11.46
N ASP A 282 -7.99 -7.09 -10.96
CA ASP A 282 -9.35 -6.55 -10.83
C ASP A 282 -9.62 -5.99 -9.41
N GLY A 283 -8.62 -5.99 -8.52
CA GLY A 283 -8.78 -5.50 -7.15
C GLY A 283 -9.45 -6.48 -6.20
N LEU A 284 -9.54 -7.77 -6.54
CA LEU A 284 -9.99 -8.80 -5.60
C LEU A 284 -8.82 -9.25 -4.73
N VAL A 285 -8.95 -9.03 -3.42
CA VAL A 285 -8.01 -9.49 -2.39
C VAL A 285 -8.48 -10.85 -1.88
N THR A 286 -7.59 -11.84 -1.85
CA THR A 286 -7.87 -13.19 -1.37
C THR A 286 -6.86 -13.63 -0.32
N LYS A 287 -7.36 -14.17 0.80
CA LYS A 287 -6.56 -14.71 1.90
C LYS A 287 -5.64 -15.83 1.42
N THR A 288 -4.42 -15.84 1.94
CA THR A 288 -3.47 -16.97 1.84
C THR A 288 -3.15 -17.51 3.23
N SER A 289 -2.94 -16.64 4.22
CA SER A 289 -2.77 -17.04 5.63
C SER A 289 -3.21 -15.94 6.59
N ARG A 290 -3.25 -16.24 7.90
CA ARG A 290 -3.50 -15.22 8.94
C ARG A 290 -2.40 -14.17 8.99
N GLY A 291 -2.78 -12.94 9.31
CA GLY A 291 -1.88 -11.81 9.44
C GLY A 291 -2.48 -10.54 8.85
N GLU A 292 -1.65 -9.51 8.74
CA GLU A 292 -2.02 -8.26 8.06
C GLU A 292 -1.09 -8.02 6.87
N THR A 293 -1.67 -7.51 5.79
CA THR A 293 -0.91 -6.97 4.66
C THR A 293 -1.49 -5.63 4.22
N ALA A 294 -0.62 -4.73 3.78
CA ALA A 294 -1.01 -3.56 3.03
C ALA A 294 -1.28 -3.93 1.57
N VAL A 295 -2.45 -3.54 1.05
CA VAL A 295 -2.78 -3.60 -0.38
C VAL A 295 -2.62 -2.18 -0.93
N LEU A 296 -1.70 -2.02 -1.87
CA LEU A 296 -1.42 -0.77 -2.56
C LEU A 296 -2.15 -0.78 -3.91
N ALA A 297 -2.88 0.29 -4.20
CA ALA A 297 -3.44 0.58 -5.52
C ALA A 297 -2.78 1.84 -6.07
N ARG A 298 -2.29 1.77 -7.32
CA ARG A 298 -1.65 2.90 -8.01
C ARG A 298 -2.39 3.22 -9.30
N TYR A 299 -2.57 4.51 -9.55
CA TYR A 299 -3.08 5.05 -10.81
C TYR A 299 -2.33 6.35 -11.11
N LEU A 300 -1.69 6.42 -12.29
CA LEU A 300 -0.75 7.51 -12.61
C LEU A 300 0.28 7.72 -11.47
N ASP A 301 0.40 8.96 -10.98
CA ASP A 301 1.24 9.38 -9.87
C ASP A 301 0.55 9.22 -8.49
N LYS A 302 -0.74 8.85 -8.47
CA LYS A 302 -1.49 8.69 -7.22
C LYS A 302 -1.44 7.26 -6.72
N MET A 303 -1.43 7.14 -5.39
CA MET A 303 -1.46 5.87 -4.71
C MET A 303 -2.38 5.93 -3.50
N ALA A 304 -3.07 4.82 -3.23
CA ALA A 304 -3.79 4.62 -1.99
C ALA A 304 -3.44 3.24 -1.44
N THR A 305 -3.52 3.12 -0.11
CA THR A 305 -3.22 1.89 0.60
C THR A 305 -4.37 1.57 1.54
N CYS A 306 -4.80 0.31 1.59
CA CYS A 306 -5.65 -0.19 2.66
C CYS A 306 -4.95 -1.36 3.38
N TYR A 307 -5.20 -1.50 4.68
CA TYR A 307 -4.72 -2.61 5.48
C TYR A 307 -5.80 -3.68 5.56
N ILE A 308 -5.45 -4.89 5.13
CA ILE A 308 -6.32 -6.05 5.17
C ILE A 308 -5.74 -7.05 6.17
N THR A 309 -6.52 -7.36 7.20
CA THR A 309 -6.13 -8.24 8.29
C THR A 309 -7.02 -9.47 8.30
N PHE A 310 -6.44 -10.65 8.17
CA PHE A 310 -7.11 -11.93 8.34
C PHE A 310 -6.77 -12.51 9.71
N LEU A 311 -7.74 -12.54 10.62
CA LEU A 311 -7.63 -13.20 11.91
C LEU A 311 -8.14 -14.65 11.82
N GLU A 312 -7.60 -15.48 12.70
CA GLU A 312 -8.08 -16.83 12.95
C GLU A 312 -8.31 -16.98 14.45
N ASP A 313 -9.32 -17.75 14.83
CA ASP A 313 -9.55 -18.02 16.24
C ASP A 313 -8.40 -18.87 16.78
N VAL A 314 -7.65 -18.30 17.72
CA VAL A 314 -6.56 -18.98 18.42
C VAL A 314 -7.13 -19.60 19.69
N PRO A 315 -7.26 -20.94 19.79
CA PRO A 315 -7.81 -21.58 20.97
C PRO A 315 -7.04 -21.21 22.23
N GLY A 316 -7.75 -20.80 23.28
CA GLY A 316 -7.14 -20.41 24.55
C GLY A 316 -6.42 -19.05 24.53
N PHE A 317 -6.51 -18.26 23.45
CA PHE A 317 -5.98 -16.90 23.46
C PHE A 317 -6.73 -16.05 24.48
N ALA A 318 -6.00 -15.61 25.50
CA ALA A 318 -6.44 -14.63 26.47
C ALA A 318 -5.31 -13.61 26.61
N TRP A 319 -5.60 -12.35 26.28
CA TRP A 319 -4.63 -11.27 26.41
C TRP A 319 -4.18 -11.16 27.88
N ASN A 320 -2.88 -11.29 28.12
CA ASN A 320 -2.31 -11.40 29.47
C ASN A 320 -2.03 -10.04 30.15
N ASN A 321 -2.40 -8.91 29.52
CA ASN A 321 -2.15 -7.55 30.01
C ASN A 321 -0.71 -7.36 30.53
N PRO A 322 0.31 -7.52 29.66
CA PRO A 322 1.69 -7.29 30.07
C PRO A 322 1.89 -5.82 30.46
N ALA A 323 2.82 -5.57 31.37
CA ALA A 323 3.12 -4.22 31.81
C ALA A 323 3.69 -3.39 30.65
N GLU A 324 3.13 -2.20 30.43
CA GLU A 324 3.59 -1.21 29.46
C GLU A 324 4.62 -0.29 30.14
N LYS A 325 5.84 -0.18 29.60
CA LYS A 325 6.89 0.71 30.12
C LYS A 325 6.93 2.06 29.39
N GLY A 326 6.43 2.13 28.16
CA GLY A 326 6.41 3.37 27.38
C GLY A 326 5.47 3.34 26.19
N PHE A 327 5.40 4.47 25.46
CA PHE A 327 4.48 4.62 24.33
C PHE A 327 4.70 3.60 23.21
N VAL A 328 5.93 3.10 23.05
CA VAL A 328 6.28 2.05 22.08
C VAL A 328 5.54 0.75 22.42
N ASP A 329 5.54 0.35 23.69
CA ASP A 329 4.83 -0.86 24.15
C ASP A 329 3.34 -0.74 23.86
N ASN A 330 2.73 0.43 24.11
CA ASN A 330 1.32 0.66 23.82
C ASN A 330 1.01 0.39 22.34
N LEU A 331 1.84 0.88 21.42
CA LEU A 331 1.66 0.67 19.98
C LEU A 331 1.87 -0.80 19.60
N VAL A 332 2.91 -1.45 20.13
CA VAL A 332 3.22 -2.86 19.87
C VAL A 332 2.13 -3.77 20.43
N PHE A 333 1.73 -3.58 21.68
CA PHE A 333 0.72 -4.39 22.37
C PHE A 333 -0.67 -4.22 21.77
N ASN A 334 -1.06 -3.01 21.38
CA ASN A 334 -2.30 -2.80 20.63
C ASN A 334 -2.31 -3.64 19.34
N LYS A 335 -1.18 -3.68 18.62
CA LYS A 335 -1.07 -4.48 17.40
C LYS A 335 -1.09 -5.98 17.67
N LEU A 336 -0.30 -6.45 18.64
CA LEU A 336 -0.25 -7.86 19.03
C LEU A 336 -1.61 -8.36 19.52
N LYS A 337 -2.29 -7.58 20.37
CA LYS A 337 -3.65 -7.86 20.84
C LYS A 337 -4.66 -7.95 19.68
N ALA A 338 -4.61 -7.00 18.73
CA ALA A 338 -5.46 -7.03 17.54
C ALA A 338 -5.22 -8.27 16.69
N LEU A 339 -3.97 -8.72 16.56
CA LEU A 339 -3.57 -9.92 15.82
C LEU A 339 -3.70 -11.23 16.61
N GLN A 340 -4.16 -11.17 17.86
CA GLN A 340 -4.25 -12.31 18.78
C GLN A 340 -2.90 -13.03 18.98
N ILE A 341 -1.82 -12.24 19.11
CA ILE A 341 -0.47 -12.71 19.39
C ILE A 341 -0.12 -12.29 20.82
N LEU A 342 0.33 -13.22 21.65
CA LEU A 342 0.86 -12.89 22.97
C LEU A 342 2.29 -12.35 22.82
N PRO A 343 2.66 -11.30 23.56
CA PRO A 343 4.06 -10.89 23.64
C PRO A 343 4.92 -12.03 24.18
N SER A 344 6.18 -12.06 23.78
CA SER A 344 7.15 -12.99 24.36
C SER A 344 7.33 -12.73 25.85
N ASP A 345 7.67 -13.78 26.60
CA ASP A 345 8.00 -13.65 28.01
C ASP A 345 9.17 -12.69 28.22
N VAL A 346 9.19 -12.08 29.41
CA VAL A 346 10.31 -11.24 29.83
C VAL A 346 11.57 -12.09 29.86
N ALA A 347 12.59 -11.64 29.11
CA ALA A 347 13.88 -12.32 29.05
C ALA A 347 14.52 -12.47 30.44
N THR A 348 15.29 -13.53 30.65
CA THR A 348 16.03 -13.70 31.93
C THR A 348 17.06 -12.60 32.11
N ASP A 349 17.57 -12.45 33.33
CA ASP A 349 18.58 -11.43 33.63
C ASP A 349 19.87 -11.63 32.81
N GLU A 350 20.28 -12.88 32.60
CA GLU A 350 21.47 -13.22 31.80
C GLU A 350 21.25 -12.93 30.31
N GLU A 351 20.06 -13.25 29.79
CA GLU A 351 19.71 -12.95 28.40
C GLU A 351 19.61 -11.44 28.16
N PHE A 352 18.95 -10.73 29.07
CA PHE A 352 18.83 -9.27 29.03
C PHE A 352 20.21 -8.62 29.09
N LEU A 353 21.04 -8.98 30.06
CA LEU A 353 22.37 -8.41 30.25
C LEU A 353 23.23 -8.60 28.99
N ARG A 354 23.24 -9.81 28.42
CA ARG A 354 24.00 -10.10 27.20
C ARG A 354 23.50 -9.26 26.02
N ARG A 355 22.18 -9.15 25.82
CA ARG A 355 21.57 -8.39 24.71
C ARG A 355 21.83 -6.89 24.88
N ALA A 356 21.59 -6.36 26.07
CA ALA A 356 21.82 -4.95 26.39
C ALA A 356 23.26 -4.53 26.06
N TYR A 357 24.27 -5.27 26.52
CA TYR A 357 25.67 -4.96 26.20
C TYR A 357 25.97 -5.06 24.70
N LEU A 358 25.52 -6.10 24.01
CA LEU A 358 25.81 -6.25 22.58
C LEU A 358 25.14 -5.16 21.74
N ASP A 359 23.88 -4.84 22.03
CA ASP A 359 23.10 -3.90 21.23
C ASP A 359 23.53 -2.45 21.50
N THR A 360 23.92 -2.11 22.74
CA THR A 360 24.33 -0.75 23.11
C THR A 360 25.82 -0.50 22.91
N THR A 361 26.69 -1.46 23.21
CA THR A 361 28.16 -1.27 23.24
C THR A 361 28.93 -2.14 22.25
N GLY A 362 28.29 -3.10 21.59
CA GLY A 362 28.93 -3.99 20.62
C GLY A 362 29.88 -5.02 21.22
N ARG A 363 29.93 -5.17 22.56
CA ARG A 363 30.75 -6.16 23.26
C ARG A 363 29.92 -6.99 24.23
N LEU A 364 30.55 -8.02 24.80
CA LEU A 364 29.97 -8.78 25.91
C LEU A 364 30.27 -8.11 27.26
N PRO A 365 29.43 -8.33 28.30
CA PRO A 365 29.75 -7.92 29.65
C PRO A 365 30.98 -8.68 30.16
N THR A 366 31.81 -8.00 30.92
CA THR A 366 32.91 -8.59 31.68
C THR A 366 32.37 -9.35 32.90
N LEU A 367 33.17 -10.25 33.46
CA LEU A 367 32.77 -11.01 34.66
C LEU A 367 32.38 -10.07 35.83
N ALA A 368 33.12 -8.98 36.02
CA ALA A 368 32.84 -8.00 37.08
C ALA A 368 31.49 -7.30 36.87
N GLU A 369 31.16 -6.92 35.63
CA GLU A 369 29.87 -6.31 35.28
C GLU A 369 28.70 -7.29 35.48
N VAL A 370 28.89 -8.58 35.13
CA VAL A 370 27.88 -9.62 35.41
C VAL A 370 27.65 -9.78 36.90
N GLN A 371 28.71 -9.85 37.70
CA GLN A 371 28.61 -9.98 39.15
C GLN A 371 27.93 -8.75 39.77
N ALA A 372 28.27 -7.55 39.30
CA ALA A 372 27.65 -6.31 39.77
C ALA A 372 26.15 -6.26 39.44
N PHE A 373 25.75 -6.61 38.22
CA PHE A 373 24.35 -6.63 37.82
C PHE A 373 23.52 -7.68 38.60
N ASN A 374 24.07 -8.89 38.77
CA ASN A 374 23.39 -9.95 39.52
C ASN A 374 23.31 -9.65 41.02
N GLY A 375 24.30 -8.93 41.56
CA GLY A 375 24.32 -8.50 42.95
C GLY A 375 23.49 -7.25 43.25
N ASN A 376 23.00 -6.52 42.25
CA ASN A 376 22.19 -5.31 42.44
C ASN A 376 20.75 -5.68 42.87
N PRO A 377 20.31 -5.29 44.09
CA PRO A 377 18.97 -5.59 44.59
C PRO A 377 17.89 -4.61 44.08
N SER A 378 18.28 -3.57 43.31
CA SER A 378 17.34 -2.56 42.83
C SER A 378 16.25 -3.19 41.95
N PRO A 379 14.97 -2.88 42.18
CA PRO A 379 13.89 -3.31 41.29
C PRO A 379 14.00 -2.66 39.89
N ASN A 380 14.78 -1.60 39.75
CA ASN A 380 15.01 -0.87 38.49
C ASN A 380 16.39 -1.14 37.88
N LYS A 381 17.12 -2.18 38.34
CA LYS A 381 18.48 -2.48 37.90
C LYS A 381 18.67 -2.59 36.38
N ARG A 382 17.62 -2.96 35.64
CA ARG A 382 17.63 -3.03 34.16
C ARG A 382 17.64 -1.65 33.52
N ASP A 383 16.80 -0.75 34.03
CA ASP A 383 16.70 0.63 33.55
C ASP A 383 18.00 1.38 33.91
N GLU A 384 18.48 1.21 35.15
CA GLU A 384 19.78 1.75 35.61
C GLU A 384 20.96 1.26 34.76
N LEU A 385 20.98 -0.02 34.38
CA LEU A 385 22.01 -0.56 33.50
C LEU A 385 21.96 0.09 32.11
N VAL A 386 20.76 0.27 31.55
CA VAL A 386 20.61 0.90 30.23
C VAL A 386 21.14 2.33 30.27
N ASP A 387 20.79 3.11 31.29
CA ASP A 387 21.31 4.47 31.46
C ASP A 387 22.84 4.48 31.55
N GLN A 388 23.43 3.58 32.36
CA GLN A 388 24.89 3.43 32.46
C GLN A 388 25.55 3.06 31.13
N LEU A 389 24.93 2.18 30.35
CA LEU A 389 25.47 1.74 29.07
C LEU A 389 25.40 2.86 28.03
N VAL A 390 24.28 3.57 27.93
CA VAL A 390 24.10 4.67 26.97
C VAL A 390 25.04 5.84 27.28
N ASP A 391 25.30 6.11 28.56
CA ASP A 391 26.24 7.15 29.00
C ASP A 391 27.73 6.75 28.88
N SER A 392 28.02 5.50 28.49
CA SER A 392 29.37 4.97 28.44
C SER A 392 30.16 5.38 27.19
N ASP A 393 31.49 5.39 27.31
CA ASP A 393 32.38 5.57 26.16
C ASP A 393 32.28 4.40 25.17
N ASP A 394 31.93 3.20 25.64
CA ASP A 394 31.76 2.04 24.77
C ASP A 394 30.55 2.23 23.84
N PHE A 395 29.44 2.76 24.36
CA PHE A 395 28.27 3.12 23.53
C PHE A 395 28.65 4.16 22.48
N ALA A 396 29.24 5.27 22.89
CA ALA A 396 29.63 6.33 21.97
C ALA A 396 30.64 5.83 20.92
N ASN A 397 31.59 4.97 21.28
CA ASN A 397 32.55 4.39 20.34
C ASN A 397 31.89 3.43 19.34
N PHE A 398 31.01 2.55 19.82
CA PHE A 398 30.33 1.57 18.98
C PHE A 398 29.37 2.25 18.01
N TRP A 399 28.54 3.18 18.49
CA TRP A 399 27.61 3.92 17.65
C TRP A 399 28.30 4.91 16.72
N ALA A 400 29.45 5.48 17.12
CA ALA A 400 30.25 6.29 16.20
C ALA A 400 30.75 5.48 15.00
N LEU A 401 31.06 4.19 15.18
CA LEU A 401 31.41 3.29 14.08
C LEU A 401 30.21 3.04 13.16
N LYS A 402 29.03 2.76 13.73
CA LYS A 402 27.79 2.56 12.97
C LYS A 402 27.42 3.80 12.15
N TRP A 403 27.44 4.96 12.79
CA TRP A 403 27.18 6.24 12.13
C TRP A 403 28.24 6.59 11.11
N ALA A 404 29.52 6.30 11.36
CA ALA A 404 30.57 6.52 10.38
C ALA A 404 30.35 5.73 9.09
N ASP A 405 29.82 4.50 9.16
CA ASP A 405 29.47 3.70 7.99
C ASP A 405 28.28 4.30 7.23
N ILE A 406 27.21 4.64 7.94
CA ILE A 406 26.02 5.31 7.39
C ILE A 406 26.38 6.64 6.71
N LEU A 407 27.28 7.42 7.32
CA LEU A 407 27.80 8.70 6.81
C LEU A 407 28.92 8.52 5.77
N ARG A 408 29.19 7.27 5.36
CA ARG A 408 30.18 6.90 4.32
C ARG A 408 31.59 7.43 4.61
N SER A 409 31.98 7.46 5.89
CA SER A 409 33.29 7.91 6.35
C SER A 409 34.40 6.98 5.84
N ASN A 410 34.96 7.31 4.68
CA ASN A 410 35.87 6.45 3.95
C ASN A 410 37.22 7.13 3.69
N SER A 411 38.31 6.51 4.16
CA SER A 411 39.67 7.06 4.06
C SER A 411 40.15 7.24 2.61
N LYS A 412 39.62 6.50 1.64
CA LYS A 412 39.93 6.71 0.22
C LYS A 412 39.35 8.02 -0.33
N LYS A 413 38.21 8.48 0.21
CA LYS A 413 37.55 9.71 -0.23
C LYS A 413 37.91 10.93 0.63
N ILE A 414 38.03 10.71 1.94
CA ILE A 414 38.18 11.76 2.96
C ILE A 414 39.63 11.93 3.40
N ASN A 415 40.49 10.91 3.23
CA ASN A 415 41.80 10.69 3.84
C ASN A 415 41.76 10.27 5.33
N VAL A 416 42.85 9.67 5.81
CA VAL A 416 42.94 9.07 7.16
C VAL A 416 42.71 10.11 8.26
N SER A 417 43.32 11.28 8.15
CA SER A 417 43.20 12.34 9.15
C SER A 417 41.77 12.91 9.22
N GLY A 418 41.11 13.09 8.07
CA GLY A 418 39.72 13.53 8.02
C GLY A 418 38.75 12.50 8.59
N VAL A 419 38.94 11.20 8.30
CA VAL A 419 38.14 10.12 8.92
C VAL A 419 38.29 10.13 10.44
N ASN A 420 39.51 10.27 10.96
CA ASN A 420 39.74 10.29 12.41
C ASN A 420 39.02 11.47 13.09
N LYS A 421 39.13 12.67 12.51
CA LYS A 421 38.45 13.87 13.02
C LYS A 421 36.94 13.76 12.91
N PHE A 422 36.43 13.22 11.81
CA PHE A 422 35.00 13.06 11.61
C PHE A 422 34.41 12.03 12.58
N ARG A 423 35.08 10.88 12.74
CA ARG A 423 34.72 9.88 13.75
C ARG A 423 34.70 10.47 15.15
N LEU A 424 35.70 11.28 15.51
CA LEU A 424 35.74 11.94 16.82
C LEU A 424 34.54 12.89 17.00
N TRP A 425 34.20 13.69 15.99
CA TRP A 425 33.00 14.55 16.06
C TRP A 425 31.70 13.74 16.21
N ILE A 426 31.57 12.59 15.53
CA ILE A 426 30.41 11.70 15.71
C ILE A 426 30.39 11.14 17.14
N TYR A 427 31.53 10.65 17.63
CA TYR A 427 31.69 10.16 18.99
C TYR A 427 31.27 11.21 20.02
N GLU A 428 31.78 12.44 19.93
CA GLU A 428 31.43 13.53 20.84
C GLU A 428 29.93 13.86 20.77
N SER A 429 29.35 13.84 19.56
CA SER A 429 27.92 14.09 19.39
C SER A 429 27.06 13.04 20.09
N LEU A 430 27.47 11.77 20.07
CA LEU A 430 26.77 10.69 20.79
C LEU A 430 27.02 10.78 22.29
N ARG A 431 28.28 11.03 22.70
CA ARG A 431 28.72 11.07 24.10
C ARG A 431 28.06 12.21 24.90
N THR A 432 27.69 13.28 24.21
CA THR A 432 27.04 14.48 24.79
C THR A 432 25.53 14.51 24.54
N ASP A 433 24.95 13.42 24.03
CA ASP A 433 23.53 13.31 23.69
C ASP A 433 23.02 14.49 22.84
N LYS A 434 23.76 14.80 21.77
CA LYS A 434 23.41 15.91 20.88
C LYS A 434 22.03 15.67 20.25
N PRO A 435 21.09 16.64 20.34
CA PRO A 435 19.80 16.53 19.68
C PRO A 435 19.94 16.23 18.18
N PHE A 436 19.13 15.30 17.68
CA PHE A 436 19.26 14.82 16.31
C PHE A 436 19.06 15.92 15.25
N ASP A 437 18.20 16.90 15.52
CA ASP A 437 18.00 18.06 14.64
C ASP A 437 19.26 18.94 14.55
N GLN A 438 19.98 19.11 15.66
CA GLN A 438 21.26 19.81 15.69
C GLN A 438 22.34 19.00 14.96
N PHE A 439 22.42 17.69 15.20
CA PHE A 439 23.34 16.78 14.50
C PHE A 439 23.15 16.85 12.98
N ALA A 440 21.91 16.74 12.51
CA ALA A 440 21.57 16.82 11.10
C ALA A 440 21.86 18.21 10.52
N ARG A 441 21.47 19.29 11.21
CA ARG A 441 21.73 20.67 10.77
C ARG A 441 23.22 20.93 10.61
N GLU A 442 24.02 20.59 11.62
CA GLU A 442 25.48 20.78 11.59
C GLU A 442 26.12 20.06 10.40
N LEU A 443 25.72 18.82 10.10
CA LEU A 443 26.18 18.08 8.92
C LEU A 443 25.78 18.76 7.61
N LEU A 444 24.50 19.09 7.45
CA LEU A 444 23.94 19.60 6.20
C LEU A 444 24.44 21.01 5.88
N THR A 445 24.67 21.84 6.90
CA THR A 445 25.18 23.22 6.71
C THR A 445 26.70 23.32 6.84
N ALA A 446 27.41 22.20 7.03
CA ALA A 446 28.85 22.21 7.23
C ALA A 446 29.59 22.81 6.03
N SER A 447 30.51 23.74 6.32
CA SER A 447 31.37 24.39 5.31
C SER A 447 32.74 24.67 5.89
N GLY A 448 33.69 25.04 5.02
CA GLY A 448 35.06 25.38 5.39
C GLY A 448 36.01 24.18 5.48
N SER A 449 37.10 24.35 6.24
CA SER A 449 38.14 23.32 6.40
C SER A 449 37.59 22.08 7.08
N SER A 450 37.70 20.91 6.43
CA SER A 450 37.24 19.64 7.01
C SER A 450 38.10 19.13 8.18
N TYR A 451 39.17 19.85 8.52
CA TYR A 451 40.02 19.57 9.69
C TYR A 451 39.65 20.41 10.91
N GLU A 452 39.13 21.62 10.68
CA GLU A 452 38.68 22.56 11.72
C GLU A 452 37.18 22.39 12.00
N ASN A 453 36.40 22.11 10.95
CA ASN A 453 35.00 21.72 11.00
C ASN A 453 34.85 20.26 10.52
N PRO A 454 34.96 19.26 11.42
CA PRO A 454 34.93 17.85 11.02
C PRO A 454 33.64 17.41 10.33
N ALA A 455 32.50 18.06 10.59
CA ALA A 455 31.22 17.75 9.94
C ALA A 455 31.29 17.97 8.41
N ALA A 456 32.16 18.87 7.93
CA ALA A 456 32.36 19.11 6.49
C ALA A 456 32.94 17.88 5.75
N ASN A 457 33.47 16.87 6.46
CA ASN A 457 33.86 15.62 5.83
C ASN A 457 32.68 14.83 5.24
N TYR A 458 31.45 15.09 5.70
CA TYR A 458 30.23 14.53 5.10
C TYR A 458 30.17 14.78 3.59
N TRP A 459 30.36 16.04 3.17
CA TRP A 459 30.37 16.42 1.77
C TRP A 459 31.61 15.95 1.02
N ARG A 460 32.73 15.68 1.72
CA ARG A 460 33.93 15.10 1.08
C ARG A 460 33.72 13.64 0.66
N SER A 461 32.80 12.92 1.29
CA SER A 461 32.37 11.57 0.89
C SER A 461 31.57 11.55 -0.41
N SER A 462 30.91 12.66 -0.75
CA SER A 462 30.03 12.78 -1.93
C SER A 462 30.33 14.08 -2.67
N ARG A 463 31.36 14.05 -3.53
CA ARG A 463 31.89 15.23 -4.23
C ARG A 463 31.07 15.68 -5.44
N ASP A 464 30.13 14.86 -5.89
CA ASP A 464 29.23 15.16 -6.99
C ASP A 464 27.85 15.54 -6.44
N PRO A 465 27.19 16.61 -6.94
CA PRO A 465 25.87 17.03 -6.46
C PRO A 465 24.80 15.93 -6.53
N GLN A 466 24.87 15.01 -7.48
CA GLN A 466 23.89 13.93 -7.60
C GLN A 466 24.10 12.88 -6.50
N ASP A 467 25.34 12.40 -6.29
CA ASP A 467 25.68 11.45 -5.21
C ASP A 467 25.36 12.05 -3.82
N ALA A 468 25.63 13.34 -3.65
CA ALA A 468 25.30 14.10 -2.44
C ALA A 468 23.79 14.14 -2.20
N THR A 469 23.00 14.52 -3.21
CA THR A 469 21.54 14.63 -3.11
C THR A 469 20.90 13.27 -2.81
N GLU A 470 21.32 12.21 -3.51
CA GLU A 470 20.83 10.84 -3.29
C GLU A 470 21.12 10.33 -1.89
N THR A 471 22.37 10.48 -1.44
CA THR A 471 22.79 10.02 -0.11
C THR A 471 22.07 10.80 0.98
N THR A 472 21.94 12.11 0.81
CA THR A 472 21.28 12.99 1.78
C THR A 472 19.80 12.64 1.93
N ALA A 473 19.09 12.48 0.81
CA ALA A 473 17.68 12.11 0.83
C ALA A 473 17.47 10.72 1.44
N GLN A 474 18.31 9.74 1.10
CA GLN A 474 18.19 8.42 1.67
C GLN A 474 18.48 8.42 3.18
N LEU A 475 19.47 9.19 3.63
CA LEU A 475 19.89 9.23 5.01
C LEU A 475 18.88 9.92 5.93
N PHE A 476 18.43 11.12 5.55
CA PHE A 476 17.62 11.97 6.44
C PHE A 476 16.12 11.93 6.13
N LEU A 477 15.73 11.62 4.89
CA LEU A 477 14.32 11.51 4.50
C LEU A 477 13.85 10.05 4.43
N GLY A 478 14.78 9.09 4.42
CA GLY A 478 14.46 7.67 4.21
C GLY A 478 14.00 7.35 2.78
N VAL A 479 14.19 8.27 1.82
CA VAL A 479 13.70 8.15 0.45
C VAL A 479 14.84 7.90 -0.53
N ARG A 480 14.69 6.89 -1.38
CA ARG A 480 15.68 6.51 -2.40
C ARG A 480 15.47 7.23 -3.71
N ILE A 481 15.94 8.47 -3.80
CA ILE A 481 15.66 9.35 -4.95
C ILE A 481 16.48 9.10 -6.22
N GLN A 482 17.23 7.99 -6.32
CA GLN A 482 18.12 7.76 -7.47
C GLN A 482 17.39 7.76 -8.82
N CYS A 483 16.13 7.33 -8.82
CA CYS A 483 15.33 7.32 -10.04
C CYS A 483 14.94 8.73 -10.53
N ALA A 484 15.04 9.75 -9.65
CA ALA A 484 14.86 11.17 -9.97
C ALA A 484 15.84 11.70 -11.04
N LYS A 485 16.96 11.00 -11.26
CA LYS A 485 17.95 11.34 -12.29
C LYS A 485 17.39 11.29 -13.70
N CYS A 486 16.39 10.43 -13.94
CA CYS A 486 15.89 10.13 -15.27
C CYS A 486 14.40 10.45 -15.44
N HIS A 487 13.63 10.50 -14.36
CA HIS A 487 12.20 10.81 -14.36
C HIS A 487 11.79 11.33 -12.98
N ASN A 488 10.61 11.92 -12.84
CA ASN A 488 10.13 12.36 -11.53
C ASN A 488 10.09 11.19 -10.53
N HIS A 489 10.61 11.43 -9.33
CA HIS A 489 10.61 10.40 -8.28
C HIS A 489 9.16 10.06 -7.90
N PRO A 490 8.76 8.78 -7.82
CA PRO A 490 7.37 8.43 -7.52
C PRO A 490 6.93 8.65 -6.07
N PHE A 491 7.87 8.97 -5.15
CA PHE A 491 7.65 8.89 -3.69
C PHE A 491 8.36 9.98 -2.89
#